data_AF-A0A7V1WZ79-F1
#
_entry.id   AF-A0A7V1WZ79-F1
#
_cell.length_a   1.000
_cell.length_b   1.000
_cell.length_c   1.000
_cell.angle_alpha   90.00
_cell.angle_beta   90.00
_cell.angle_gamma   90.00
#
_symmetry.space_group_name_H-M   'P 1'
#
loop_
_entity.id
_entity.type
_entity.pdbx_description
1 polymer ?
#
loop_
_entity_poly.entity_id
_entity_poly.type
_entity_poly.pdbx_seq_one_letter_code
_entity_poly.pdbx_strand_id
1 'polypeptide(L)' 'MTMQKNAVVLTGAGQIGMAIVRRVAYGSKIFVADWKLENAQAITKTLVEAGFDAVAFKT' A
#
# COMPACT_ATOMS: atom_id res chain seq x y z
N MET A 1 20.62 -0.61 -16.29
CA MET A 1 19.97 -1.67 -15.47
C MET A 1 18.77 -1.05 -14.79
N THR A 2 17.55 -1.47 -15.13
CA THR A 2 16.36 -1.06 -14.39
C THR A 2 16.37 -1.75 -13.02
N MET A 3 16.31 -0.99 -11.93
CA MET A 3 16.12 -1.57 -10.59
C MET A 3 14.74 -2.23 -10.55
N GLN A 4 14.71 -3.54 -10.41
CA GLN A 4 13.47 -4.31 -10.28
C GLN A 4 12.98 -4.17 -8.83
N LYS A 5 12.03 -3.28 -8.58
CA LYS A 5 11.34 -3.16 -7.29
C LYS A 5 10.24 -4.22 -7.21
N ASN A 6 10.17 -4.92 -6.08
CA ASN A 6 9.04 -5.79 -5.78
C ASN A 6 7.74 -4.97 -5.71
N ALA A 7 6.64 -5.55 -6.20
CA ALA A 7 5.31 -4.97 -6.12
C ALA A 7 4.48 -5.78 -5.11
N VAL A 8 3.83 -5.08 -4.19
CA VAL A 8 2.93 -5.65 -3.19
C VAL A 8 1.54 -5.07 -3.41
N VAL A 9 0.51 -5.91 -3.46
CA VAL A 9 -0.88 -5.47 -3.52
C VAL A 9 -1.53 -5.74 -2.17
N LEU A 10 -2.01 -4.68 -1.52
CA LEU A 10 -2.84 -4.76 -0.33
C LEU A 10 -4.30 -4.67 -0.78
N THR A 11 -5.01 -5.80 -0.80
CA THR A 11 -6.45 -5.84 -1.09
C THR A 11 -7.26 -5.79 0.20
N GLY A 12 -8.10 -4.78 0.35
CA GLY A 12 -8.81 -4.47 1.58
C GLY A 12 -8.01 -3.51 2.45
N ALA A 13 -8.38 -2.23 2.43
CA ALA A 13 -7.72 -1.12 3.12
C ALA A 13 -8.14 -1.05 4.60
N GLY A 14 -7.82 -2.10 5.36
CA GLY A 14 -8.12 -2.24 6.79
C GLY A 14 -6.87 -2.23 7.69
N GLN A 15 -7.10 -2.23 9.02
CA GLN A 15 -6.03 -2.18 10.01
C GLN A 15 -5.11 -3.40 10.00
N ILE A 16 -5.66 -4.60 9.75
CA ILE A 16 -4.86 -5.84 9.67
C ILE A 16 -3.91 -5.76 8.48
N GLY A 17 -4.43 -5.39 7.31
CA GLY A 17 -3.65 -5.20 6.09
C GLY A 17 -2.53 -4.18 6.27
N MET A 18 -2.83 -3.07 6.93
CA MET A 18 -1.84 -2.05 7.32
C MET A 18 -0.73 -2.62 8.23
N ALA A 19 -1.08 -3.41 9.24
CA ALA A 19 -0.11 -4.00 10.14
C ALA A 19 0.83 -5.00 9.43
N ILE A 20 0.30 -5.76 8.46
CA ILE A 20 1.08 -6.71 7.66
C ILE A 20 1.99 -5.96 6.69
N VAL A 21 1.45 -5.03 5.90
CA VAL A 21 2.19 -4.37 4.82
C VAL A 21 3.40 -3.61 5.34
N ARG A 22 3.30 -3.01 6.54
CA ARG A 22 4.40 -2.31 7.21
C ARG A 22 5.60 -3.21 7.56
N ARG A 23 5.40 -4.52 7.72
CA ARG A 23 6.48 -5.48 8.00
C ARG A 23 7.07 -6.09 6.74
N VAL A 24 6.24 -6.34 5.72
CA VAL A 24 6.64 -7.16 4.56
C VAL A 24 7.03 -6.34 3.32
N ALA A 25 6.56 -5.10 3.20
CA ALA A 25 6.68 -4.33 1.96
C ALA A 25 7.76 -3.24 2.01
N TYR A 26 8.72 -3.32 2.93
CA TYR A 26 9.82 -2.36 3.01
C TYR A 26 10.63 -2.38 1.70
N GLY A 27 10.90 -1.20 1.12
CA GLY A 27 11.58 -1.06 -0.17
C GLY A 27 10.78 -1.50 -1.40
N SER A 28 9.54 -1.98 -1.23
CA SER A 28 8.65 -2.39 -2.32
C SER A 28 7.70 -1.26 -2.71
N LYS A 29 7.11 -1.34 -3.91
CA LYS A 29 5.99 -0.49 -4.31
C LYS A 29 4.68 -1.13 -3.87
N ILE A 30 3.84 -0.39 -3.15
CA ILE A 30 2.59 -0.88 -2.58
C ILE A 30 1.41 -0.34 -3.39
N PHE A 31 0.51 -1.22 -3.79
CA PHE A 31 -0.76 -0.88 -4.41
C PHE A 31 -1.87 -1.18 -3.38
N VAL A 32 -2.55 -0.15 -2.89
CA VAL A 32 -3.64 -0.29 -1.92
C VAL A 32 -4.96 -0.31 -2.68
N ALA A 33 -5.63 -1.47 -2.66
CA ALA A 33 -6.89 -1.74 -3.33
C ALA A 33 -8.02 -1.79 -2.30
N ASP A 34 -9.11 -1.06 -2.55
CA ASP A 34 -10.35 -1.21 -1.80
C ASP A 34 -11.55 -0.92 -2.69
N TRP A 35 -12.71 -1.44 -2.31
CA TRP A 35 -13.98 -1.16 -3.00
C TRP A 35 -14.41 0.30 -2.81
N LYS A 36 -14.06 0.90 -1.66
CA LYS A 36 -14.20 2.33 -1.38
C LYS A 36 -12.85 3.02 -1.58
N LEU A 37 -12.78 3.88 -2.58
CA LEU A 37 -11.54 4.60 -2.90
C LEU A 37 -11.04 5.44 -1.71
N GLU A 38 -11.97 5.96 -0.90
CA GLU A 38 -11.66 6.77 0.28
C GLU A 38 -10.87 5.96 1.32
N ASN A 39 -11.20 4.67 1.50
CA ASN A 39 -10.47 3.78 2.39
C ASN A 39 -9.04 3.55 1.88
N ALA A 40 -8.91 3.23 0.59
CA ALA A 40 -7.61 3.03 -0.05
C ALA A 40 -6.74 4.28 0.05
N GLN A 41 -7.32 5.48 -0.15
CA GLN A 41 -6.64 6.76 -0.01
C GLN A 41 -6.18 7.03 1.43
N ALA A 42 -7.04 6.77 2.42
CA ALA A 42 -6.71 6.97 3.83
C ALA A 42 -5.50 6.11 4.26
N ILE A 43 -5.52 4.82 3.92
CA ILE A 43 -4.41 3.89 4.20
C ILE A 43 -3.16 4.28 3.41
N THR A 44 -3.29 4.62 2.13
CA THR A 44 -2.16 5.07 1.30
C THR A 44 -1.50 6.31 1.88
N LYS A 45 -2.28 7.30 2.35
CA LYS A 45 -1.77 8.51 3.00
C LYS A 45 -0.90 8.16 4.20
N THR A 46 -1.39 7.31 5.11
CA THR A 46 -0.61 6.87 6.27
C THR A 46 0.67 6.11 5.88
N LEU A 47 0.63 5.30 4.83
CA LEU A 47 1.82 4.59 4.33
C LEU A 47 2.86 5.56 3.76
N VAL A 48 2.43 6.53 2.96
CA VAL A 48 3.31 7.56 2.38
C VAL A 48 3.92 8.43 3.48
N GLU A 49 3.13 8.85 4.47
CA GLU A 49 3.62 9.60 5.64
C GLU A 49 4.62 8.79 6.48
N ALA A 50 4.50 7.47 6.50
CA ALA A 50 5.46 6.56 7.12
C ALA A 50 6.69 6.25 6.24
N GLY A 51 6.79 6.82 5.04
CA GLY A 51 7.93 6.69 4.13
C GLY A 51 7.85 5.53 3.14
N PHE A 52 6.68 4.90 2.97
CA PHE A 52 6.48 3.85 1.97
C PHE A 52 6.11 4.43 0.59
N ASP A 53 6.50 3.73 -0.46
CA ASP A 53 6.12 4.02 -1.86
C ASP A 53 4.77 3.35 -2.15
N ALA A 54 3.66 4.06 -1.91
CA ALA A 54 2.31 3.51 -1.98
C ALA A 54 1.37 4.31 -2.92
N VAL A 55 0.47 3.61 -3.61
CA VAL A 55 -0.57 4.21 -4.47
C VAL A 55 -1.94 3.59 -4.20
N ALA A 56 -2.98 4.42 -4.15
CA ALA A 56 -4.36 4.00 -3.97
C ALA A 56 -5.01 3.68 -5.34
N PHE A 57 -5.81 2.62 -5.39
CA PHE A 57 -6.68 2.34 -6.53
C PHE A 57 -7.98 1.68 -6.07
N LYS A 58 -9.03 1.84 -6.86
CA LYS A 58 -10.32 1.20 -6.63
C LYS A 58 -10.36 -0.15 -7.33
N THR A 59 -10.74 -1.20 -6.59
CA THR A 59 -11.05 -2.53 -7.13
C THR A 59 -12.51 -2.67 -7.55
#